data_AF-A0A454TIA8-F1
#
_entry.id   AF-A0A454TIA8-F1
#
_cell.length_a   1.000
_cell.length_b   1.000
_cell.length_c   1.000
_cell.angle_alpha   90.00
_cell.angle_beta   90.00
_cell.angle_gamma   90.00
#
_symmetry.space_group_name_H-M   'P 1'
#
loop_
_entity.id
_entity.type
_entity.pdbx_description
1 polymer ?
#
loop_
_entity_poly.entity_id
_entity_poly.type
_entity_poly.pdbx_seq_one_letter_code
_entity_poly.pdbx_strand_id
1 'polypeptide(L)'
;MQNPFANAAFEMASMTAAINLIPNRYGKLEQMNLFAPKPVRTRQIIVEQREGVLTLLPTLPPGSPGTVGTRGRRNVRSFVIP
;
A
#
# COMPACT_ATOMS: atom_id res chain seq x y z
N MET A 1 -33.52 37.74 -11.22
CA MET A 1 -32.55 36.64 -11.38
C MET A 1 -31.40 36.91 -10.42
N GLN A 2 -31.21 36.07 -9.40
CA GLN A 2 -30.17 36.27 -8.37
C GLN A 2 -28.84 35.75 -8.94
N ASN A 3 -27.85 36.62 -9.12
CA ASN A 3 -26.53 36.22 -9.58
C ASN A 3 -25.81 35.44 -8.45
N PRO A 4 -25.51 34.15 -8.62
CA PRO A 4 -24.84 33.36 -7.59
C PRO A 4 -23.41 33.84 -7.29
N PHE A 5 -22.80 34.59 -8.22
CA PHE A 5 -21.46 35.20 -8.05
C PHE A 5 -21.49 36.59 -7.39
N ALA A 6 -22.67 37.14 -7.10
CA ALA A 6 -22.82 38.38 -6.33
C ALA A 6 -22.96 38.12 -4.81
N ASN A 7 -22.88 36.85 -4.39
CA ASN A 7 -22.89 36.45 -2.99
C ASN A 7 -21.45 36.29 -2.47
N ALA A 8 -21.14 36.93 -1.34
CA ALA A 8 -19.83 36.89 -0.67
C ALA A 8 -19.33 35.46 -0.34
N ALA A 9 -20.23 34.46 -0.36
CA ALA A 9 -19.91 33.05 -0.16
C ALA A 9 -19.02 32.41 -1.25
N PHE A 10 -18.87 33.05 -2.42
CA PHE A 10 -18.06 32.54 -3.54
C PHE A 10 -16.89 33.46 -3.92
N GLU A 11 -16.56 34.44 -3.06
CA GLU A 11 -15.38 35.28 -3.25
C GLU A 11 -14.08 34.49 -2.98
N MET A 12 -13.00 34.85 -3.67
CA MET A 12 -11.68 34.22 -3.47
C MET A 12 -11.22 34.24 -2.01
N ALA A 13 -11.53 35.31 -1.27
CA ALA A 13 -11.20 35.44 0.15
C ALA A 13 -11.98 34.44 1.02
N SER A 14 -13.28 34.24 0.75
CA SER A 14 -14.11 33.30 1.51
C SER A 14 -13.79 31.84 1.16
N MET A 15 -13.47 31.54 -0.10
CA MET A 15 -12.94 30.21 -0.50
C MET A 15 -11.58 29.90 0.13
N THR A 16 -10.67 30.88 0.19
CA THR A 16 -9.36 30.69 0.84
C THR A 16 -9.52 30.49 2.35
N ALA A 17 -10.41 31.25 2.99
CA ALA A 17 -10.74 31.06 4.41
C ALA A 17 -11.38 29.68 4.67
N ALA A 18 -12.26 29.21 3.78
CA ALA A 18 -12.89 27.89 3.88
C ALA A 18 -11.88 26.73 3.74
N ILE A 19 -10.88 26.86 2.86
CA ILE A 19 -9.79 25.87 2.72
C ILE A 19 -8.96 25.81 4.01
N ASN A 20 -8.66 26.96 4.62
CA ASN A 20 -7.92 27.03 5.88
C ASN A 20 -8.73 26.53 7.10
N LEU A 21 -10.06 26.52 7.00
CA LEU A 21 -10.94 26.01 8.05
C LEU A 21 -10.92 24.48 8.16
N ILE A 22 -10.55 23.78 7.09
CA ILE A 22 -10.41 22.33 7.09
C ILE A 22 -9.04 22.00 7.70
N PRO A 23 -8.97 21.48 8.94
CA PRO A 23 -7.69 21.13 9.53
C PRO A 23 -7.05 20.01 8.72
N ASN A 24 -5.81 20.23 8.25
CA ASN A 24 -5.05 19.18 7.59
C ASN A 24 -4.68 18.12 8.64
N ARG A 25 -5.41 17.01 8.65
CA ARG A 25 -5.22 15.91 9.61
C ARG A 25 -4.10 15.00 9.13
N TYR A 26 -2.86 15.38 9.42
CA TYR A 26 -1.72 14.47 9.33
C TYR A 26 -1.92 13.29 10.30
N GLY A 27 -1.37 12.13 9.97
CA GLY A 27 -1.43 10.96 10.85
C GLY A 27 -2.68 10.09 10.73
N LYS A 28 -3.51 10.24 9.68
CA LYS A 28 -4.59 9.27 9.41
C LYS A 28 -4.04 7.83 9.28
N LEU A 29 -2.88 7.66 8.65
CA LEU A 29 -2.20 6.35 8.55
C LEU A 29 -1.74 5.81 9.91
N GLU A 30 -1.26 6.69 10.80
CA GLU A 30 -0.90 6.38 12.19
C GLU A 30 -2.14 5.96 13.00
N GLN A 31 -3.24 6.69 12.88
CA GLN A 31 -4.52 6.38 13.53
C GLN A 31 -5.12 5.05 13.07
N MET A 32 -4.91 4.68 11.81
CA MET A 32 -5.31 3.38 11.26
C MET A 32 -4.38 2.23 11.66
N ASN A 33 -3.23 2.53 12.26
CA ASN A 33 -2.22 1.57 12.72
C ASN A 33 -1.84 0.51 11.66
N LEU A 34 -1.83 0.90 10.38
CA LEU A 34 -1.48 0.01 9.26
C LEU A 34 0.02 -0.30 9.21
N PHE A 35 0.84 0.61 9.74
CA PHE A 35 2.30 0.52 9.72
C PHE A 35 2.85 0.71 11.12
N ALA A 36 2.71 -0.32 11.97
CA ALA A 36 3.24 -0.28 13.32
C ALA A 36 4.78 -0.10 13.28
N PRO A 37 5.34 0.89 14.01
CA PRO A 37 6.77 1.15 14.00
C PRO A 37 7.53 -0.02 14.63
N LYS A 38 8.49 -0.57 13.87
CA LYS A 38 9.42 -1.61 14.36
C LYS A 38 10.85 -1.09 14.25
N PRO A 39 11.43 -0.58 15.36
CA PRO A 39 12.79 -0.05 15.33
C PRO A 39 13.81 -1.17 15.09
N VAL A 40 14.85 -0.87 14.33
CA VAL A 40 15.95 -1.78 14.03
C VAL A 40 17.27 -1.07 14.30
N ARG A 41 18.26 -1.80 14.83
CA ARG A 41 19.60 -1.26 15.12
C ARG A 41 20.52 -1.23 13.91
N THR A 42 20.14 -1.92 12.83
CA THR A 42 20.93 -2.05 11.60
C THR A 42 20.56 -0.97 10.61
N ARG A 43 21.53 -0.53 9.81
CA ARG A 43 21.32 0.45 8.72
C ARG A 43 20.71 -0.15 7.45
N GLN A 44 20.50 -1.46 7.43
CA GLN A 44 19.94 -2.20 6.31
C GLN A 44 18.82 -3.10 6.79
N ILE A 45 17.70 -3.09 6.07
CA ILE A 45 16.56 -3.99 6.26
C ILE A 45 16.32 -4.72 4.94
N ILE A 46 16.07 -6.02 5.03
CA ILE A 46 15.78 -6.88 3.88
C ILE A 46 14.35 -7.40 4.02
N VAL A 47 13.57 -7.26 2.95
CA VAL A 47 12.20 -7.80 2.84
C VAL A 47 12.20 -8.89 1.78
N GLU A 48 11.76 -10.08 2.17
CA GLU A 48 11.60 -11.24 1.29
C GLU A 48 10.13 -11.42 0.91
N GLN A 49 9.81 -11.33 -0.38
CA GLN A 49 8.54 -11.73 -0.93
C GLN A 49 8.65 -13.20 -1.38
N ARG A 50 7.83 -14.07 -0.79
CA ARG A 50 7.71 -15.48 -1.20
C ARG A 50 6.45 -15.65 -2.03
N GLU A 51 6.59 -16.18 -3.24
CA GLU A 51 5.45 -16.59 -4.04
C GLU A 51 5.05 -18.01 -3.63
N GLY A 52 3.81 -18.16 -3.15
CA GLY A 52 3.22 -19.48 -2.92
C GLY A 52 2.84 -20.09 -4.27
N VAL A 53 3.48 -21.20 -4.65
CA VAL A 53 3.11 -21.95 -5.85
C VAL A 53 2.04 -22.97 -5.47
N LEU A 54 0.81 -22.75 -5.95
CA LEU A 54 -0.23 -23.77 -5.94
C LEU A 54 -0.16 -24.53 -7.27
N THR A 55 0.23 -25.80 -7.22
CA THR A 55 0.27 -26.66 -8.41
C THR A 55 -0.77 -27.77 -8.25
N LEU A 56 -1.69 -27.87 -9.21
CA LEU A 56 -2.56 -29.02 -9.35
C LEU A 56 -1.76 -30.13 -10.05
N LEU A 57 -1.73 -31.32 -9.45
CA LEU A 57 -1.10 -32.48 -10.09
C LEU A 57 -2.02 -33.01 -11.21
N PRO A 58 -1.53 -33.15 -12.44
CA PRO A 58 -2.29 -33.76 -13.52
C PRO A 58 -2.45 -35.27 -13.27
N THR A 59 -3.60 -35.83 -13.67
CA THR A 59 -3.80 -37.29 -13.68
C THR A 59 -2.98 -37.90 -14.81
N LEU A 60 -2.19 -38.93 -14.50
CA LEU A 60 -1.36 -39.63 -15.46
C LEU A 60 -1.73 -41.13 -15.53
N PRO A 61 -1.55 -41.81 -16.68
CA PRO A 61 -1.81 -43.24 -16.81
C PRO A 61 -0.94 -44.08 -15.87
N PRO A 62 -1.40 -45.28 -15.44
CA PRO A 62 -0.60 -46.20 -14.63
C PRO A 62 0.76 -46.52 -15.27
N GLY A 63 1.86 -46.38 -14.52
CA GLY A 63 3.22 -46.65 -14.98
C GLY A 63 3.96 -45.46 -15.61
N SER A 64 3.35 -44.28 -15.65
CA SER A 64 3.99 -43.05 -16.11
C SER A 64 4.94 -42.44 -15.05
N PRO A 65 5.98 -41.69 -15.47
CA PRO A 65 6.86 -40.97 -14.56
C PRO A 65 6.08 -39.97 -13.69
N GLY A 66 6.42 -39.86 -12.41
CA GLY A 66 5.73 -38.95 -11.48
C GLY A 66 5.93 -37.47 -11.83
N THR A 67 4.89 -36.65 -11.66
CA THR A 67 4.98 -35.20 -11.79
C THR A 67 5.74 -34.60 -10.61
N VAL A 68 6.78 -33.83 -10.88
CA VAL A 68 7.51 -33.07 -9.85
C VAL A 68 6.86 -31.71 -9.61
N GLY A 69 6.74 -31.31 -8.34
CA GLY A 69 6.19 -30.01 -7.97
C GLY A 69 7.14 -28.85 -8.30
N THR A 70 6.59 -27.73 -8.77
CA THR A 70 7.36 -26.51 -9.02
C THR A 70 7.67 -25.80 -7.70
N ARG A 71 8.94 -25.41 -7.49
CA ARG A 71 9.34 -24.64 -6.29
C ARG A 71 8.96 -23.17 -6.44
N GLY A 72 8.41 -22.59 -5.37
CA GLY A 72 8.14 -21.16 -5.28
C GLY A 72 9.41 -20.31 -5.37
N ARG A 73 9.33 -19.20 -6.10
CA ARG A 73 10.40 -18.22 -6.23
C ARG A 73 10.37 -17.23 -5.08
N ARG A 74 11.52 -16.62 -4.82
CA ARG A 74 11.71 -15.61 -3.77
C ARG A 74 12.27 -14.36 -4.41
N ASN A 75 11.68 -13.21 -4.12
CA ASN A 75 12.18 -11.90 -4.53
C ASN A 75 12.59 -11.12 -3.28
N VAL A 76 13.78 -10.52 -3.30
CA VAL A 76 14.38 -9.88 -2.15
C VAL A 76 14.58 -8.40 -2.47
N ARG A 77 14.09 -7.53 -1.59
CA ARG A 77 14.29 -6.08 -1.67
C ARG A 77 15.07 -5.61 -0.44
N SER A 78 16.12 -4.83 -0.68
CA SER A 78 16.96 -4.24 0.37
C SER A 78 16.67 -2.75 0.49
N PHE A 79 16.60 -2.26 1.72
CA PHE A 79 16.37 -0.85 2.05
C PHE A 79 17.49 -0.36 2.98
N VAL A 80 18.03 0.82 2.67
CA VAL A 80 19.00 1.52 3.52
C VAL A 80 18.26 2.51 4.41
N ILE A 81 18.45 2.42 5.72
CA ILE A 81 17.93 3.38 6.69
C ILE A 81 18.91 4.57 6.72
N PRO A 82 18.44 5.83 6.57
CA PRO A 82 19.28 7.03 6.64
C PRO A 82 20.15 7.07 7.90
#